data_AF-A0AAD0ZKY2-F1
#
_entry.id   AF-A0AAD0ZKY2-F1
#
_cell.length_a   1.000
_cell.length_b   1.000
_cell.length_c   1.000
_cell.angle_alpha   90.00
_cell.angle_beta   90.00
_cell.angle_gamma   90.00
#
_symmetry.space_group_name_H-M   'P 1'
#
loop_
_entity.id
_entity.type
_entity.pdbx_description
1 polymer ?
#
loop_
_entity_poly.entity_id
_entity_poly.type
_entity_poly.pdbx_seq_one_letter_code
_entity_poly.pdbx_strand_id
1 'polypeptide(L)'
;MADVLRYGDKVHIKNGYSNWDGGYLDTCNHATAPNSLYGVVTATTPHRGPGTGTWVIESATGKAVGTEVESCDVILLWNLYKNEGGYLDTNGHATKPSIYNVVTALKESRPADTLHWRIFADTSDPKDFKVREGDVVHFLNGYNDVRGGFLDTCGHASGEGVKYAVSTTPYLNRDGNTGSWKISKAKD
;
A
#
# COMPACT_ATOMS: atom_id res chain seq x y z
N MET A 1 13.84 -14.00 -15.09
CA MET A 1 14.05 -12.78 -14.28
C MET A 1 12.68 -12.12 -14.14
N ALA A 2 12.29 -11.70 -12.95
CA ALA A 2 11.01 -11.02 -12.76
C ALA A 2 11.04 -9.62 -13.37
N ASP A 3 9.89 -9.11 -13.78
CA ASP A 3 9.78 -7.79 -14.41
C ASP A 3 9.99 -6.67 -13.39
N VAL A 4 10.74 -5.65 -13.79
CA VAL A 4 10.97 -4.46 -12.98
C VAL A 4 9.71 -3.61 -12.95
N LEU A 5 9.33 -3.13 -11.75
CA LEU A 5 8.25 -2.18 -11.56
C LEU A 5 8.67 -0.81 -12.08
N ARG A 6 7.74 -0.10 -12.71
CA ARG A 6 7.93 1.25 -13.23
C ARG A 6 6.85 2.18 -12.73
N TYR A 7 7.20 3.46 -12.59
CA TYR A 7 6.20 4.48 -12.29
C TYR A 7 5.15 4.52 -13.40
N GLY A 8 3.87 4.58 -13.02
CA GLY A 8 2.72 4.47 -13.91
C GLY A 8 2.20 3.03 -14.08
N ASP A 9 2.90 2.01 -13.59
CA ASP A 9 2.38 0.64 -13.62
C ASP A 9 1.12 0.54 -12.75
N LYS A 10 0.08 -0.09 -13.30
CA LYS A 10 -1.06 -0.59 -12.52
C LYS A 10 -0.66 -1.89 -11.83
N VAL A 11 -0.95 -2.03 -10.55
CA VAL A 11 -0.48 -3.14 -9.72
C VAL A 11 -1.54 -3.64 -8.75
N HIS A 12 -1.33 -4.88 -8.31
CA HIS A 12 -1.96 -5.49 -7.15
C HIS A 12 -0.91 -5.75 -6.08
N ILE A 13 -1.27 -5.53 -4.81
CA ILE A 13 -0.35 -5.60 -3.68
C ILE A 13 -0.87 -6.67 -2.71
N LYS A 14 -0.17 -7.80 -2.59
CA LYS A 14 -0.57 -8.96 -1.81
C LYS A 14 0.15 -8.99 -0.46
N ASN A 15 -0.60 -9.17 0.63
CA ASN A 15 -0.05 -9.27 1.98
C ASN A 15 0.55 -10.66 2.26
N GLY A 16 1.67 -10.68 2.99
CA GLY A 16 2.44 -11.88 3.30
C GLY A 16 1.89 -12.75 4.43
N TYR A 17 0.93 -12.25 5.20
CA TYR A 17 0.35 -12.98 6.33
C TYR A 17 -0.19 -14.35 5.92
N SER A 18 -0.13 -15.33 6.84
CA SER A 18 -0.64 -16.69 6.64
C SER A 18 -0.13 -17.34 5.33
N ASN A 19 1.19 -17.34 5.13
CA ASN A 19 1.85 -17.88 3.94
C ASN A 19 1.37 -17.24 2.62
N TRP A 20 1.37 -15.90 2.55
CA TRP A 20 0.89 -15.14 1.40
C TRP A 20 -0.61 -15.33 1.10
N ASP A 21 -1.40 -15.71 2.09
CA ASP A 21 -2.87 -15.69 2.04
C ASP A 21 -3.46 -14.48 2.79
N GLY A 22 -2.67 -13.45 3.10
CA GLY A 22 -3.12 -12.24 3.79
C GLY A 22 -4.11 -11.38 2.97
N GLY A 23 -4.36 -11.72 1.71
CA GLY A 23 -5.23 -10.98 0.79
C GLY A 23 -4.50 -9.85 0.05
N TYR A 24 -5.27 -9.05 -0.70
CA TYR A 24 -4.80 -7.97 -1.57
C TYR A 24 -5.23 -6.61 -1.03
N LEU A 25 -4.33 -5.63 -0.99
CA LEU A 25 -4.62 -4.27 -0.56
C LEU A 25 -5.75 -3.67 -1.41
N ASP A 26 -6.80 -3.19 -0.76
CA ASP A 26 -8.04 -2.85 -1.43
C ASP A 26 -8.81 -1.73 -0.67
N THR A 27 -9.47 -0.84 -1.42
CA THR A 27 -10.35 0.19 -0.85
C THR A 27 -11.75 -0.35 -0.55
N CYS A 28 -12.25 -0.10 0.66
CA CYS A 28 -13.54 -0.62 1.11
C CYS A 28 -14.30 0.39 1.95
N ASN A 29 -15.57 0.62 1.58
CA ASN A 29 -16.51 1.54 2.24
C ASN A 29 -15.99 2.99 2.34
N HIS A 30 -16.87 3.94 2.64
CA HIS A 30 -16.45 5.30 2.91
C HIS A 30 -15.70 5.39 4.24
N ALA A 31 -14.58 6.11 4.24
CA ALA A 31 -13.87 6.43 5.48
C ALA A 31 -14.66 7.45 6.29
N THR A 32 -14.64 7.32 7.62
CA THR A 32 -15.24 8.30 8.53
C THR A 32 -14.27 9.40 8.97
N ALA A 33 -12.97 9.23 8.66
CA ALA A 33 -11.96 10.21 9.01
C ALA A 33 -12.12 11.48 8.15
N PRO A 34 -11.91 12.69 8.71
CA PRO A 34 -12.00 13.92 7.94
C PRO A 34 -11.04 13.93 6.75
N ASN A 35 -11.53 14.44 5.62
CA ASN A 35 -10.76 14.56 4.37
C ASN A 35 -10.27 13.22 3.79
N SER A 36 -10.95 12.12 4.12
CA SER A 36 -10.70 10.79 3.57
C SER A 36 -11.85 10.35 2.67
N LEU A 37 -11.55 9.49 1.70
CA LEU A 37 -12.52 8.97 0.73
C LEU A 37 -13.01 7.58 1.15
N TYR A 38 -12.08 6.62 1.25
CA TYR A 38 -12.40 5.21 1.50
C TYR A 38 -11.52 4.59 2.58
N GLY A 39 -12.05 3.60 3.29
CA GLY A 39 -11.25 2.76 4.18
C GLY A 39 -10.33 1.84 3.36
N VAL A 40 -9.26 1.33 3.98
CA VAL A 40 -8.35 0.37 3.33
C VAL A 40 -8.29 -0.91 4.14
N VAL A 41 -8.40 -2.02 3.43
CA VAL A 41 -8.43 -3.39 3.96
C VAL A 41 -7.60 -4.30 3.06
N THR A 42 -7.48 -5.58 3.42
CA THR A 42 -7.16 -6.62 2.43
C THR A 42 -8.40 -7.37 1.98
N ALA A 43 -8.44 -7.75 0.71
CA ALA A 43 -9.51 -8.54 0.10
C ALA A 43 -9.02 -9.91 -0.35
N THR A 44 -9.94 -10.87 -0.50
CA THR A 44 -9.60 -12.24 -0.94
C THR A 44 -9.06 -12.28 -2.37
N THR A 45 -9.52 -11.37 -3.22
CA THR A 45 -9.06 -11.23 -4.61
C THR A 45 -8.66 -9.78 -4.89
N PRO A 46 -7.77 -9.52 -5.85
CA PRO A 46 -7.44 -8.16 -6.28
C PRO A 46 -8.56 -7.48 -7.07
N HIS A 47 -9.66 -8.20 -7.34
CA HIS A 47 -10.78 -7.76 -8.16
C HIS A 47 -12.10 -7.85 -7.38
N ARG A 48 -12.07 -7.64 -6.06
CA ARG A 48 -13.28 -7.69 -5.21
C ARG A 48 -14.35 -6.73 -5.74
N GLY A 49 -13.94 -5.55 -6.17
CA GLY A 49 -14.75 -4.63 -6.96
C GLY A 49 -13.92 -4.01 -8.10
N PRO A 50 -14.57 -3.39 -9.10
CA PRO A 50 -13.88 -2.72 -10.20
C PRO A 50 -12.93 -1.62 -9.69
N GLY A 51 -11.62 -1.84 -9.84
CA GLY A 51 -10.57 -0.89 -9.45
C GLY A 51 -10.26 -0.79 -7.95
N THR A 52 -11.03 -1.45 -7.07
CA THR A 52 -10.82 -1.34 -5.61
C THR A 52 -9.49 -1.92 -5.15
N GLY A 53 -9.03 -2.99 -5.79
CA GLY A 53 -7.75 -3.65 -5.51
C GLY A 53 -6.63 -3.29 -6.50
N THR A 54 -6.86 -2.31 -7.38
CA THR A 54 -5.88 -1.87 -8.39
C THR A 54 -5.31 -0.52 -8.00
N TRP A 55 -3.98 -0.44 -7.95
CA TRP A 55 -3.23 0.75 -7.57
C TRP A 55 -2.29 1.17 -8.70
N VAL A 56 -2.04 2.47 -8.86
CA VAL A 56 -0.97 3.00 -9.71
C VAL A 56 0.18 3.45 -8.83
N ILE A 57 1.40 3.01 -9.16
CA ILE A 57 2.61 3.47 -8.48
C ILE A 57 3.06 4.79 -9.11
N GLU A 58 3.01 5.88 -8.35
CA GLU A 58 3.50 7.19 -8.79
C GLU A 58 4.73 7.62 -7.99
N SER A 59 5.55 8.49 -8.58
CA SER A 59 6.71 9.07 -7.89
C SER A 59 6.27 10.24 -7.02
N ALA A 60 6.63 10.20 -5.73
CA ALA A 60 6.46 11.36 -4.86
C ALA A 60 7.53 12.44 -5.09
N THR A 61 8.69 12.07 -5.68
CA THR A 61 9.84 12.95 -5.89
C THR A 61 10.01 13.44 -7.33
N GLY A 62 8.99 13.29 -8.18
CA GLY A 62 9.01 13.79 -9.56
C GLY A 62 9.77 12.95 -10.59
N LYS A 63 10.09 11.67 -10.32
CA LYS A 63 10.56 10.74 -11.36
C LYS A 63 9.48 10.54 -12.44
N ALA A 64 9.90 10.43 -13.70
CA ALA A 64 8.97 10.33 -14.82
C ALA A 64 8.28 8.96 -14.91
N VAL A 65 7.06 8.93 -15.45
CA VAL A 65 6.36 7.69 -15.82
C VAL A 65 7.24 6.84 -16.74
N GLY A 66 7.26 5.53 -16.51
CA GLY A 66 8.11 4.57 -17.21
C GLY A 66 9.51 4.41 -16.61
N THR A 67 9.92 5.28 -15.68
CA THR A 67 11.17 5.10 -14.92
C THR A 67 11.03 3.94 -13.94
N GLU A 68 12.10 3.19 -13.74
CA GLU A 68 12.15 2.05 -12.83
C GLU A 68 12.01 2.50 -11.37
N VAL A 69 11.29 1.71 -10.57
CA VAL A 69 11.16 1.90 -9.12
C VAL A 69 12.35 1.22 -8.43
N GLU A 70 13.02 1.95 -7.56
CA GLU A 70 14.14 1.46 -6.77
C GLU A 70 13.75 1.33 -5.29
N SER A 71 14.37 0.39 -4.60
CA SER A 71 14.29 0.31 -3.14
C SER A 71 14.79 1.63 -2.54
N CYS A 72 14.14 2.06 -1.46
CA CYS A 72 14.27 3.36 -0.80
C CYS A 72 13.60 4.56 -1.52
N ASP A 73 12.95 4.36 -2.68
CA ASP A 73 12.17 5.42 -3.30
C ASP A 73 10.97 5.84 -2.44
N VAL A 74 10.58 7.10 -2.56
CA VAL A 74 9.32 7.61 -2.00
C VAL A 74 8.26 7.61 -3.09
N ILE A 75 7.19 6.86 -2.86
CA ILE A 75 6.11 6.62 -3.81
C ILE A 75 4.79 7.15 -3.28
N LEU A 76 3.85 7.26 -4.20
CA LEU A 76 2.42 7.43 -3.98
C LEU A 76 1.71 6.20 -4.55
N LEU A 77 0.63 5.78 -3.92
CA LEU A 77 -0.21 4.67 -4.39
C LEU A 77 -1.62 5.19 -4.66
N TRP A 78 -1.97 5.37 -5.93
CA TRP A 78 -3.28 5.88 -6.34
C TRP A 78 -4.25 4.73 -6.65
N ASN A 79 -5.39 4.67 -5.95
CA ASN A 79 -6.40 3.64 -6.15
C ASN A 79 -7.32 3.96 -7.34
N LEU A 80 -7.58 2.97 -8.19
CA LEU A 80 -8.37 3.14 -9.41
C LEU A 80 -9.88 2.97 -9.24
N TYR A 81 -10.39 2.79 -8.02
CA TYR A 81 -11.83 2.71 -7.80
C TYR A 81 -12.53 3.97 -8.35
N LYS A 82 -13.43 3.77 -9.33
CA LYS A 82 -14.14 4.84 -10.06
C LYS A 82 -13.22 5.93 -10.67
N ASN A 83 -11.93 5.65 -10.88
CA ASN A 83 -10.91 6.63 -11.27
C ASN A 83 -10.74 7.82 -10.30
N GLU A 84 -11.30 7.73 -9.09
CA GLU A 84 -11.28 8.77 -8.05
C GLU A 84 -11.06 8.14 -6.66
N GLY A 85 -10.41 6.98 -6.62
CA GLY A 85 -10.24 6.19 -5.40
C GLY A 85 -9.32 6.84 -4.36
N GLY A 86 -8.54 7.85 -4.76
CA GLY A 86 -7.59 8.58 -3.91
C GLY A 86 -6.27 7.85 -3.69
N TYR A 87 -5.37 8.51 -2.98
CA TYR A 87 -4.04 8.03 -2.65
C TYR A 87 -4.03 7.36 -1.28
N LEU A 88 -3.23 6.30 -1.11
CA LEU A 88 -3.03 5.63 0.17
C LEU A 88 -2.47 6.62 1.20
N ASP A 89 -3.18 6.75 2.33
CA ASP A 89 -2.95 7.77 3.35
C ASP A 89 -2.96 7.15 4.75
N THR A 90 -2.18 7.72 5.67
CA THR A 90 -2.38 7.52 7.11
C THR A 90 -3.22 8.66 7.70
N ASN A 91 -4.36 8.34 8.29
CA ASN A 91 -5.23 9.35 8.90
C ASN A 91 -5.92 8.87 10.18
N GLY A 92 -5.78 9.65 11.25
CA GLY A 92 -6.34 9.33 12.56
C GLY A 92 -5.63 8.17 13.25
N HIS A 93 -5.81 8.07 14.57
CA HIS A 93 -5.19 7.02 15.36
C HIS A 93 -5.89 5.68 15.22
N ALA A 94 -5.10 4.61 15.08
CA ALA A 94 -5.59 3.25 15.18
C ALA A 94 -5.58 2.76 16.64
N THR A 95 -6.34 1.72 16.90
CA THR A 95 -6.28 1.02 18.19
C THR A 95 -4.92 0.35 18.36
N LYS A 96 -4.36 0.42 19.57
CA LYS A 96 -3.11 -0.27 19.89
C LYS A 96 -3.23 -1.78 19.61
N PRO A 97 -2.16 -2.44 19.10
CA PRO A 97 -0.78 -1.93 19.03
C PRO A 97 -0.44 -1.13 17.75
N SER A 98 -1.39 -0.87 16.87
CA SER A 98 -1.19 -0.02 15.68
C SER A 98 -1.02 1.47 16.05
N ILE A 99 -0.53 2.28 15.10
CA ILE A 99 -0.29 3.72 15.27
C ILE A 99 -1.38 4.55 14.60
N TYR A 100 -1.54 4.41 13.28
CA TYR A 100 -2.51 5.17 12.49
C TYR A 100 -3.41 4.25 11.67
N ASN A 101 -4.63 4.68 11.38
CA ASN A 101 -5.48 4.01 10.40
C ASN A 101 -4.95 4.30 8.99
N VAL A 102 -5.26 3.39 8.07
CA VAL A 102 -4.94 3.57 6.65
C VAL A 102 -6.24 3.71 5.86
N VAL A 103 -6.27 4.75 5.04
CA VAL A 103 -7.42 5.19 4.25
C VAL A 103 -6.94 5.62 2.87
N THR A 104 -7.83 6.09 2.02
CA THR A 104 -7.46 6.89 0.87
C THR A 104 -7.93 8.34 0.99
N ALA A 105 -7.24 9.24 0.29
CA ALA A 105 -7.58 10.66 0.26
C ALA A 105 -7.17 11.34 -1.04
N LEU A 106 -7.74 12.52 -1.32
CA LEU A 106 -7.27 13.38 -2.41
C LEU A 106 -5.95 14.04 -2.02
N LYS A 107 -5.06 14.25 -3.00
CA LYS A 107 -3.69 14.74 -2.77
C LYS A 107 -3.68 16.14 -2.15
N GLU A 108 -4.58 17.00 -2.59
CA GLU A 108 -4.76 18.38 -2.15
C GLU A 108 -5.46 18.49 -0.78
N SER A 109 -6.07 17.41 -0.31
CA SER A 109 -6.86 17.41 0.94
C SER A 109 -6.05 16.99 2.16
N ARG A 110 -4.78 16.60 1.98
CA ARG A 110 -3.93 16.00 3.01
C ARG A 110 -2.49 16.55 2.96
N PRO A 111 -1.79 16.61 4.09
CA PRO A 111 -0.34 16.85 4.10
C PRO A 111 0.40 15.79 3.27
N ALA A 112 1.35 16.22 2.44
CA ALA A 112 2.04 15.33 1.50
C ALA A 112 2.75 14.16 2.20
N ASP A 113 3.34 14.38 3.38
CA ASP A 113 4.08 13.37 4.13
C ASP A 113 3.19 12.19 4.57
N THR A 114 1.89 12.43 4.84
CA THR A 114 0.93 11.36 5.17
C THR A 114 0.58 10.45 3.98
N LEU A 115 0.73 10.97 2.76
CA LEU A 115 0.50 10.23 1.51
C LEU A 115 1.75 9.52 0.99
N HIS A 116 2.93 9.93 1.48
CA HIS A 116 4.20 9.42 1.02
C HIS A 116 4.55 8.09 1.68
N TRP A 117 4.93 7.10 0.87
CA TRP A 117 5.38 5.80 1.34
C TRP A 117 6.77 5.52 0.79
N ARG A 118 7.74 5.28 1.68
CA ARG A 118 9.05 4.79 1.27
C ARG A 118 8.96 3.28 1.08
N ILE A 119 9.27 2.80 -0.13
CA ILE A 119 9.28 1.38 -0.45
C ILE A 119 10.66 0.77 -0.16
N PHE A 120 10.71 -0.41 0.43
CA PHE A 120 11.93 -1.19 0.62
C PHE A 120 11.71 -2.59 0.04
N ALA A 121 12.64 -3.10 -0.76
CA ALA A 121 12.67 -4.52 -1.10
C ALA A 121 13.65 -5.25 -0.16
N ASP A 122 13.27 -6.40 0.38
CA ASP A 122 14.14 -7.22 1.24
C ASP A 122 15.43 -7.61 0.49
N THR A 123 15.24 -8.06 -0.74
CA THR A 123 16.29 -8.33 -1.72
C THR A 123 15.62 -8.43 -3.09
N SER A 124 16.38 -8.14 -4.15
CA SER A 124 16.01 -8.43 -5.53
C SER A 124 17.14 -9.20 -6.21
N ASP A 125 16.83 -9.90 -7.29
CA ASP A 125 17.81 -10.55 -8.16
C ASP A 125 17.60 -10.09 -9.61
N PRO A 126 18.58 -9.39 -10.22
CA PRO A 126 19.89 -8.99 -9.67
C PRO A 126 19.80 -7.96 -8.53
N LYS A 127 20.90 -7.84 -7.76
CA LYS A 127 21.06 -6.85 -6.68
C LYS A 127 21.41 -5.46 -7.23
N ASP A 128 20.52 -4.91 -8.04
CA ASP A 128 20.68 -3.61 -8.72
C ASP A 128 19.74 -2.52 -8.17
N PHE A 129 19.26 -2.71 -6.94
CA PHE A 129 18.32 -1.84 -6.22
C PHE A 129 16.90 -1.77 -6.80
N LYS A 130 16.65 -2.31 -7.99
CA LYS A 130 15.33 -2.26 -8.62
C LYS A 130 14.34 -3.16 -7.88
N VAL A 131 13.11 -2.69 -7.76
CA VAL A 131 12.00 -3.49 -7.23
C VAL A 131 11.36 -4.26 -8.38
N ARG A 132 11.24 -5.57 -8.24
CA ARG A 132 10.65 -6.47 -9.24
C ARG A 132 9.36 -7.10 -8.75
N GLU A 133 8.55 -7.56 -9.69
CA GLU A 133 7.35 -8.32 -9.38
C GLU A 133 7.67 -9.54 -8.51
N GLY A 134 6.91 -9.71 -7.43
CA GLY A 134 7.10 -10.81 -6.50
C GLY A 134 8.24 -10.64 -5.48
N ASP A 135 9.02 -9.56 -5.55
CA ASP A 135 9.92 -9.19 -4.45
C ASP A 135 9.11 -8.95 -3.17
N VAL A 136 9.68 -9.33 -2.03
CA VAL A 136 9.10 -8.97 -0.73
C VAL A 136 9.43 -7.52 -0.46
N VAL A 137 8.41 -6.71 -0.23
CA VAL A 137 8.53 -5.28 0.02
C VAL A 137 7.83 -4.82 1.29
N HIS A 138 8.27 -3.68 1.79
CA HIS A 138 7.73 -2.97 2.94
C HIS A 138 7.50 -1.50 2.60
N PHE A 139 6.49 -0.88 3.21
CA PHE A 139 6.15 0.52 3.00
C PHE A 139 6.21 1.28 4.33
N LEU A 140 7.11 2.26 4.45
CA LEU A 140 7.20 3.15 5.60
C LEU A 140 6.53 4.49 5.28
N ASN A 141 5.53 4.87 6.08
CA ASN A 141 4.85 6.15 5.89
C ASN A 141 5.74 7.33 6.27
N GLY A 142 5.70 8.41 5.47
CA GLY A 142 6.53 9.59 5.62
C GLY A 142 6.13 10.54 6.75
N TYR A 143 4.95 10.38 7.34
CA TYR A 143 4.40 11.31 8.32
C TYR A 143 5.35 11.59 9.49
N ASN A 144 5.49 12.87 9.84
CA ASN A 144 6.27 13.33 10.99
C ASN A 144 7.70 12.77 11.00
N ASP A 145 8.41 12.94 9.87
CA ASP A 145 9.77 12.44 9.67
C ASP A 145 9.87 10.92 9.89
N VAL A 146 9.16 10.17 9.04
CA VAL A 146 9.09 8.69 9.04
C VAL A 146 8.59 8.03 10.34
N ARG A 147 7.84 8.78 11.15
CA ARG A 147 7.17 8.27 12.36
C ARG A 147 5.74 7.77 12.11
N GLY A 148 5.27 7.81 10.87
CA GLY A 148 3.98 7.26 10.46
C GLY A 148 3.89 5.72 10.59
N GLY A 149 5.03 5.03 10.59
CA GLY A 149 5.11 3.57 10.75
C GLY A 149 4.98 2.79 9.44
N PHE A 150 5.17 1.47 9.51
CA PHE A 150 5.10 0.56 8.38
C PHE A 150 3.66 0.11 8.09
N LEU A 151 3.31 -0.06 6.82
CA LEU A 151 2.02 -0.60 6.38
C LEU A 151 1.85 -2.05 6.81
N ASP A 152 0.76 -2.35 7.53
CA ASP A 152 0.56 -3.63 8.22
C ASP A 152 -0.91 -4.06 8.22
N THR A 153 -1.14 -5.36 8.15
CA THR A 153 -2.46 -5.95 8.43
C THR A 153 -2.63 -6.24 9.91
N CYS A 154 -3.75 -5.81 10.50
CA CYS A 154 -3.99 -5.99 11.92
C CYS A 154 -5.46 -6.28 12.23
N GLY A 155 -5.74 -7.52 12.61
CA GLY A 155 -7.09 -7.96 12.97
C GLY A 155 -8.00 -8.14 11.76
N HIS A 156 -9.14 -8.78 11.98
CA HIS A 156 -10.13 -9.03 10.94
C HIS A 156 -10.90 -7.76 10.60
N ALA A 157 -11.18 -7.58 9.30
CA ALA A 157 -12.13 -6.57 8.84
C ALA A 157 -13.47 -7.23 8.49
N SER A 158 -14.55 -6.48 8.67
CA SER A 158 -15.91 -6.93 8.36
C SER A 158 -16.33 -6.54 6.96
N GLY A 159 -16.94 -7.47 6.21
CA GLY A 159 -17.48 -7.22 4.88
C GLY A 159 -17.31 -8.43 3.97
N GLU A 160 -18.15 -8.53 2.94
CA GLU A 160 -18.05 -9.61 1.96
C GLU A 160 -16.73 -9.51 1.17
N GLY A 161 -15.99 -10.62 1.07
CA GLY A 161 -14.73 -10.68 0.32
C GLY A 161 -13.57 -9.89 0.93
N VAL A 162 -13.72 -9.38 2.16
CA VAL A 162 -12.68 -8.69 2.94
C VAL A 162 -12.04 -9.68 3.92
N LYS A 163 -10.74 -9.53 4.21
CA LYS A 163 -9.99 -10.38 5.15
C LYS A 163 -9.54 -9.63 6.40
N TYR A 164 -8.64 -8.65 6.25
CA TYR A 164 -7.98 -7.99 7.38
C TYR A 164 -8.06 -6.46 7.29
N ALA A 165 -8.10 -5.79 8.44
CA ALA A 165 -7.96 -4.35 8.50
C ALA A 165 -6.50 -3.96 8.22
N VAL A 166 -6.30 -2.76 7.66
CA VAL A 166 -4.97 -2.22 7.34
C VAL A 166 -4.71 -0.99 8.19
N SER A 167 -3.52 -0.94 8.78
CA SER A 167 -3.08 0.12 9.69
C SER A 167 -1.58 0.33 9.54
N THR A 168 -0.99 1.21 10.35
CA THR A 168 0.46 1.26 10.52
C THR A 168 0.94 0.76 11.87
N THR A 169 2.19 0.32 11.93
CA THR A 169 2.86 -0.23 13.11
C THR A 169 4.30 0.29 13.19
N PRO A 170 4.94 0.40 14.38
CA PRO A 170 6.34 0.83 14.45
C PRO A 170 7.33 -0.26 14.01
N TYR A 171 6.86 -1.48 13.75
CA TYR A 171 7.69 -2.64 13.41
C TYR A 171 7.63 -2.93 11.91
N LEU A 172 8.77 -3.23 11.28
CA LEU A 172 8.82 -3.61 9.86
C LEU A 172 7.85 -4.74 9.51
N ASN A 173 7.75 -5.72 10.43
CA ASN A 173 6.84 -6.85 10.35
C ASN A 173 6.48 -7.25 11.78
N ARG A 174 5.24 -7.00 12.20
CA ARG A 174 4.85 -7.20 13.60
C ARG A 174 4.56 -8.65 13.93
N ASP A 175 3.89 -9.38 13.04
CA ASP A 175 3.45 -10.74 13.28
C ASP A 175 3.36 -11.53 11.97
N GLY A 176 4.09 -12.63 11.85
CA GLY A 176 3.89 -13.59 10.77
C GLY A 176 3.73 -13.03 9.34
N ASN A 177 4.52 -12.02 8.95
CA ASN A 177 4.47 -11.34 7.64
C ASN A 177 3.28 -10.38 7.41
N THR A 178 2.65 -9.88 8.47
CA THR A 178 1.60 -8.84 8.37
C THR A 178 2.11 -7.53 7.77
N GLY A 179 3.38 -7.20 7.95
CA GLY A 179 4.03 -6.01 7.37
C GLY A 179 4.72 -6.26 6.02
N SER A 180 4.76 -7.50 5.54
CA SER A 180 5.40 -7.88 4.27
C SER A 180 4.40 -7.90 3.14
N TRP A 181 4.81 -7.42 1.97
CA TRP A 181 3.95 -7.32 0.79
C TRP A 181 4.67 -7.83 -0.46
N LYS A 182 3.90 -8.22 -1.49
CA LYS A 182 4.39 -8.53 -2.84
C LYS A 182 3.59 -7.73 -3.85
N ILE A 183 4.25 -7.17 -4.84
CA ILE A 183 3.62 -6.40 -5.90
C ILE A 183 3.64 -7.25 -7.18
N SER A 184 2.52 -7.26 -7.91
CA SER A 184 2.42 -7.79 -9.27
C SER A 184 1.71 -6.79 -10.16
N LYS A 185 2.10 -6.69 -11.42
CA LYS A 185 1.42 -5.84 -12.40
C LYS A 185 0.01 -6.35 -12.64
N ALA A 186 -0.95 -5.44 -12.64
CA ALA A 186 -2.29 -5.72 -13.10
C ALA A 186 -2.22 -5.92 -14.62
N LYS A 187 -2.57 -7.12 -15.08
CA LYS A 187 -2.70 -7.39 -16.51
C LYS A 187 -4.09 -6.93 -16.94
N ASP A 188 -4.15 -6.16 -18.01
CA ASP A 188 -5.42 -5.80 -18.66
C ASP A 188 -6.08 -7.04 -19.28
#